data_AF-A0A8S1DIX6-F1
#
_entry.id   AF-A0A8S1DIX6-F1
#
_cell.length_a   1.000
_cell.length_b   1.000
_cell.length_c   1.000
_cell.angle_alpha   90.00
_cell.angle_beta   90.00
_cell.angle_gamma   90.00
#
_symmetry.space_group_name_H-M   'P 1'
#
loop_
_entity.id
_entity.type
_entity.pdbx_description
1 polymer ?
#
loop_
_entity_poly.entity_id
_entity_poly.type
_entity_poly.pdbx_seq_one_letter_code
_entity_poly.pdbx_strand_id
1 'polypeptide(L)'
;MKKLKGNLGIGHTRYSTSAASEEVNCQPFVVHTAHGPLAVAHNGELVNCSALRRWVLARGVGLSTSSDSELITQSLCIAPPDGELNGADWPARIKHRSRTR
;
A
#
# COMPACT_ATOMS: atom_id res chain seq x y z
N MET A 1 18.61 -13.35 12.02
CA MET A 1 18.94 -12.52 10.85
C MET A 1 19.40 -13.29 9.60
N LYS A 2 19.86 -14.56 9.67
CA LYS A 2 20.33 -15.34 8.50
C LYS A 2 19.31 -15.54 7.34
N LYS A 3 18.03 -15.21 7.53
CA LYS A 3 16.95 -15.37 6.52
C LYS A 3 16.62 -14.11 5.71
N LEU A 4 17.04 -12.91 6.15
CA LEU A 4 16.80 -11.66 5.43
C LEU A 4 18.04 -11.31 4.62
N LYS A 5 18.08 -11.74 3.36
CA LYS A 5 19.18 -11.47 2.43
C LYS A 5 18.82 -10.28 1.54
N GLY A 6 19.76 -9.37 1.34
CA GLY A 6 19.58 -8.19 0.50
C GLY A 6 20.33 -6.98 1.07
N ASN A 7 20.44 -5.92 0.27
CA ASN A 7 21.14 -4.69 0.65
C ASN A 7 20.17 -3.59 1.14
N LEU A 8 18.86 -3.85 1.08
CA LEU A 8 17.81 -2.94 1.50
C LEU A 8 16.69 -3.73 2.18
N GLY A 9 16.13 -3.17 3.24
CA GLY A 9 15.00 -3.74 3.95
C GLY A 9 14.18 -2.64 4.63
N ILE A 10 12.91 -2.92 4.84
CA ILE A 10 12.00 -2.07 5.62
C ILE A 10 11.43 -2.88 6.78
N GLY A 11 11.19 -2.20 7.90
CA GLY A 11 10.53 -2.76 9.08
C GLY A 11 9.67 -1.68 9.72
N HIS A 12 8.64 -2.07 10.46
CA HIS A 12 7.74 -1.13 11.10
C HIS A 12 7.28 -1.65 12.46
N THR A 13 7.38 -0.78 13.46
CA THR A 13 6.81 -1.01 14.79
C THR A 13 5.57 -0.15 14.90
N ARG A 14 4.39 -0.78 14.98
CA ARG A 14 3.12 -0.07 14.96
C ARG A 14 2.74 0.39 16.37
N TYR A 15 2.41 1.67 16.53
CA TYR A 15 1.70 2.18 17.69
C TYR A 15 0.21 2.24 17.32
N SER A 16 -0.64 1.50 18.04
CA SER A 16 -2.04 1.30 17.64
C SER A 16 -2.89 2.50 18.05
N THR A 17 -3.10 3.44 17.14
CA THR A 17 -4.13 4.47 17.27
C THR A 17 -5.38 3.99 16.53
N SER A 18 -6.51 3.89 17.23
CA SER A 18 -7.87 3.61 16.72
C SER A 18 -8.16 2.26 16.05
N ALA A 19 -7.30 1.71 15.21
CA ALA A 19 -7.47 0.37 14.64
C ALA A 19 -6.93 -0.69 15.60
N ALA A 20 -7.69 -1.77 15.81
CA ALA A 20 -7.34 -2.85 16.74
C ALA A 20 -5.90 -3.37 16.54
N SER A 21 -5.25 -3.77 17.63
CA SER A 21 -3.91 -4.34 17.64
C SER A 21 -3.92 -5.81 17.20
N GLU A 22 -4.49 -6.05 16.02
CA GLU A 22 -4.56 -7.37 15.38
C GLU A 22 -3.31 -7.63 14.56
N GLU A 23 -2.85 -8.87 14.55
CA GLU A 23 -1.68 -9.30 13.75
C GLU A 23 -1.88 -9.04 12.25
N VAL A 24 -3.12 -9.09 11.76
CA VAL A 24 -3.46 -8.77 10.36
C VAL A 24 -3.07 -7.34 9.96
N ASN A 25 -2.92 -6.44 10.93
CA ASN A 25 -2.52 -5.05 10.71
C ASN A 25 -0.99 -4.83 10.85
N CYS A 26 -0.21 -5.89 11.08
CA CYS A 26 1.24 -5.81 11.12
C CYS A 26 1.80 -5.35 9.77
N GLN A 27 2.80 -4.47 9.82
CA GLN A 27 3.44 -3.92 8.64
C GLN A 27 4.90 -4.38 8.57
N PRO A 28 5.53 -4.44 7.39
CA PRO A 28 5.04 -3.95 6.08
C PRO A 28 3.85 -4.72 5.52
N PHE A 29 2.89 -4.02 4.92
CA PHE A 29 1.84 -4.66 4.13
C PHE A 29 2.41 -5.07 2.78
N VAL A 30 2.27 -6.34 2.40
CA VAL A 30 2.90 -6.91 1.19
C VAL A 30 1.83 -7.43 0.24
N VAL A 31 1.96 -7.06 -1.03
CA VAL A 31 1.15 -7.60 -2.13
C VAL A 31 2.04 -8.04 -3.28
N HIS A 32 1.55 -9.01 -4.06
CA HIS A 32 2.21 -9.43 -5.28
C HIS A 32 1.58 -8.70 -6.47
N THR A 33 2.41 -8.02 -7.26
CA THR A 33 1.99 -7.29 -8.46
C THR A 33 2.60 -7.92 -9.70
N ALA A 34 2.16 -7.49 -10.88
CA ALA A 34 2.81 -7.86 -12.15
C ALA A 34 4.29 -7.44 -12.22
N HIS A 35 4.71 -6.48 -11.39
CA HIS A 35 6.09 -5.98 -11.32
C HIS A 35 6.88 -6.59 -10.15
N GLY A 36 6.34 -7.64 -9.52
CA GLY A 36 6.93 -8.29 -8.35
C GLY A 36 6.28 -7.86 -7.03
N PRO A 37 6.85 -8.28 -5.89
CA PRO A 37 6.32 -7.94 -4.57
C PRO A 37 6.49 -6.45 -4.28
N LEU A 38 5.41 -5.82 -3.81
CA LEU A 38 5.40 -4.45 -3.28
C LEU A 38 5.15 -4.52 -1.78
N ALA A 39 5.99 -3.84 -1.00
CA ALA A 39 5.86 -3.74 0.44
C ALA A 39 5.76 -2.27 0.85
N VAL A 40 4.77 -1.93 1.68
CA VAL A 40 4.55 -0.56 2.18
C VAL A 40 4.50 -0.56 3.71
N ALA A 41 5.25 0.38 4.30
CA ALA A 41 5.11 0.76 5.69
C ALA A 41 4.63 2.22 5.76
N HIS A 42 3.62 2.49 6.57
CA HIS A 42 2.97 3.78 6.74
C HIS A 42 2.90 4.14 8.22
N ASN A 43 3.26 5.38 8.52
CA ASN A 43 3.11 5.98 9.84
C ASN A 43 2.29 7.28 9.70
N GLY A 44 1.08 7.27 10.26
CA GLY A 44 0.11 8.34 10.14
C GLY A 44 -1.31 7.81 10.00
N GLU A 45 -2.22 8.70 9.62
CA GLU A 45 -3.62 8.35 9.34
C GLU A 45 -4.10 9.04 8.05
N LEU A 46 -4.82 8.29 7.21
CA LEU A 46 -5.44 8.79 5.99
C LEU A 46 -6.76 9.49 6.31
N VAL A 47 -6.78 10.81 6.22
CA VAL A 47 -8.01 11.61 6.39
C VAL A 47 -9.09 11.29 5.34
N ASN A 48 -8.71 10.78 4.16
CA ASN A 48 -9.61 10.45 3.06
C ASN A 48 -9.85 8.92 2.90
N CYS A 49 -9.61 8.14 3.96
CA CYS A 49 -9.68 6.67 3.92
C CYS A 49 -10.97 6.12 3.30
N SER A 50 -12.11 6.69 3.68
CA SER A 50 -13.43 6.26 3.17
C SER A 50 -13.59 6.44 1.66
N ALA A 51 -13.10 7.57 1.12
CA ALA A 51 -13.17 7.84 -0.32
C ALA A 51 -12.22 6.91 -1.09
N LEU A 52 -11.00 6.74 -0.58
CA LEU A 52 -10.01 5.86 -1.18
C LEU A 52 -10.49 4.39 -1.19
N ARG A 53 -11.07 3.92 -0.09
CA ARG A 53 -11.66 2.58 0.01
C ARG A 53 -12.71 2.33 -1.06
N ARG A 54 -13.66 3.25 -1.25
CA ARG A 54 -14.68 3.13 -2.32
C ARG A 54 -14.04 3.08 -3.70
N TRP A 55 -13.04 3.93 -3.95
CA TRP A 55 -12.36 4.01 -5.24
C TRP A 55 -11.58 2.74 -5.59
N VAL A 56 -10.93 2.12 -4.59
CA VAL A 56 -10.21 0.84 -4.71
C VAL A 56 -11.20 -0.31 -4.93
N LEU A 57 -12.25 -0.42 -4.11
CA LEU A 57 -13.28 -1.47 -4.24
C LEU A 57 -14.00 -1.41 -5.59
N ALA A 58 -14.30 -0.20 -6.09
CA ALA A 58 -14.95 -0.01 -7.39
C ALA A 58 -14.10 -0.53 -8.58
N ARG A 59 -12.81 -0.81 -8.37
CA ARG A 59 -11.89 -1.39 -9.35
C ARG A 59 -11.74 -2.91 -9.20
N GLY A 60 -12.58 -3.54 -8.38
CA GLY A 60 -12.57 -4.99 -8.17
C GLY A 60 -11.47 -5.47 -7.23
N VAL A 61 -10.80 -4.58 -6.51
CA VAL A 61 -9.76 -4.95 -5.54
C VAL A 61 -10.42 -5.29 -4.20
N GLY A 62 -10.24 -6.53 -3.74
CA GLY A 62 -10.67 -6.96 -2.40
C GLY A 62 -9.76 -6.41 -1.30
N LEU A 63 -10.34 -6.10 -0.14
CA LEU A 63 -9.61 -5.61 1.04
C LEU A 63 -9.78 -6.58 2.20
N SER A 64 -8.69 -6.94 2.85
CA SER A 64 -8.63 -7.90 3.95
C SER A 64 -8.62 -7.22 5.33
N THR A 65 -8.35 -5.92 5.37
CA THR A 65 -8.24 -5.10 6.57
C THR A 65 -8.97 -3.76 6.38
N SER A 66 -9.04 -3.01 7.46
CA SER A 66 -9.41 -1.59 7.45
C SER A 66 -8.18 -0.67 7.53
N SER A 67 -6.97 -1.20 7.33
CA SER A 67 -5.73 -0.45 7.53
C SER A 67 -5.44 0.51 6.37
N ASP A 68 -4.90 1.67 6.72
CA ASP A 68 -4.40 2.64 5.74
C ASP A 68 -3.30 2.04 4.88
N SER A 69 -2.43 1.22 5.46
CA SER A 69 -1.32 0.60 4.76
C SER A 69 -1.80 -0.31 3.62
N GLU A 70 -2.86 -1.09 3.84
CA GLU A 70 -3.49 -1.84 2.76
C GLU A 70 -4.06 -0.92 1.69
N LEU A 71 -4.81 0.12 2.09
CA LEU A 71 -5.42 1.05 1.12
C LEU A 71 -4.39 1.80 0.27
N ILE A 72 -3.30 2.26 0.87
CA ILE A 72 -2.16 2.88 0.18
C ILE A 72 -1.56 1.88 -0.81
N THR A 73 -1.26 0.66 -0.34
CA THR A 73 -0.62 -0.38 -1.17
C THR A 73 -1.49 -0.74 -2.37
N GLN A 74 -2.77 -1.01 -2.13
CA GLN A 74 -3.73 -1.38 -3.18
C GLN A 74 -3.94 -0.23 -4.18
N SER A 75 -4.00 1.02 -3.69
CA SER A 75 -4.10 2.21 -4.54
C SER A 75 -2.89 2.40 -5.45
N LEU A 76 -1.68 2.10 -4.96
CA LEU A 76 -0.45 2.13 -5.75
C LEU A 76 -0.41 1.00 -6.78
N CYS A 77 -0.99 -0.16 -6.51
CA CYS A 77 -1.00 -1.30 -7.44
C CYS A 77 -1.86 -1.05 -8.68
N ILE A 78 -2.91 -0.22 -8.56
CA ILE A 78 -3.80 0.10 -9.68
C ILE A 78 -3.02 0.84 -10.76
N ALA A 79 -2.92 0.22 -11.93
CA ALA A 79 -2.24 0.79 -13.09
C ALA A 79 -2.95 2.06 -13.59
N PRO A 80 -2.19 3.03 -14.12
CA PRO A 80 -2.78 4.16 -14.83
C PRO A 80 -3.58 3.68 -16.06
N PRO A 81 -4.61 4.43 -16.50
CA PRO A 81 -5.46 4.05 -17.63
C PRO A 81 -4.68 3.78 -18.92
N ASP A 82 -3.61 4.54 -19.16
CA ASP A 82 -2.76 4.43 -20.35
C ASP A 82 -1.71 3.30 -20.24
N GLY A 83 -1.69 2.57 -19.13
CA GLY A 83 -0.71 1.54 -18.83
C GLY A 83 0.71 2.08 -18.60
N GLU A 84 1.67 1.17 -18.44
CA GLU A 84 3.09 1.50 -18.31
C GLU A 84 3.92 0.56 -19.18
N LEU A 85 4.46 1.08 -20.29
CA LEU A 85 5.19 0.30 -21.30
C LEU A 85 6.57 -0.19 -20.82
N ASN A 86 7.20 0.53 -19.89
CA ASN A 86 8.56 0.27 -19.41
C ASN A 86 8.60 -0.30 -17.97
N GLY A 87 7.52 -0.96 -17.55
CA GLY A 87 7.35 -1.43 -16.17
C GLY A 87 6.87 -0.32 -15.23
N ALA A 88 6.71 -0.67 -13.94
CA ALA A 88 6.10 0.24 -12.98
C ALA A 88 6.89 1.54 -12.75
N ASP A 89 6.24 2.69 -12.97
CA ASP A 89 6.73 3.99 -12.55
C ASP A 89 6.19 4.32 -11.16
N TRP A 90 6.78 3.67 -10.15
CA TRP A 90 6.40 3.89 -8.75
C TRP A 90 6.53 5.36 -8.31
N PRO A 91 7.59 6.13 -8.67
CA PRO A 91 7.65 7.56 -8.38
C PRO A 91 6.48 8.36 -8.96
N ALA A 92 6.06 8.09 -10.21
CA ALA A 92 4.91 8.76 -10.80
C ALA A 92 3.60 8.36 -10.09
N ARG A 93 3.40 7.07 -9.81
CA ARG A 93 2.24 6.55 -9.07
C ARG A 93 2.11 7.20 -7.69
N ILE A 94 3.21 7.31 -6.95
CA ILE A 94 3.26 7.98 -5.64
C ILE A 94 2.90 9.47 -5.81
N LYS A 95 3.56 10.20 -6.71
CA LYS A 95 3.28 11.63 -6.94
C LYS A 95 1.84 11.90 -7.35
N HIS A 96 1.27 11.07 -8.21
CA HIS A 96 -0.11 11.20 -8.65
C HIS A 96 -1.09 11.06 -7.47
N ARG A 97 -0.87 10.07 -6.59
CA ARG A 97 -1.70 9.83 -5.40
C ARG A 97 -1.49 10.85 -4.29
N SER A 98 -0.31 11.48 -4.19
CA SER A 98 -0.06 12.55 -3.22
C SER A 98 -0.71 13.89 -3.59
N ARG A 99 -1.12 14.08 -4.86
CA ARG A 99 -1.67 15.37 -5.36
C ARG A 99 -3.19 15.39 -5.45
N THR A 100 -3.84 14.24 -5.45
CA THR A 100 -5.29 14.12 -5.34
C THR A 100 -5.71 14.45 -3.90
N ARG A 101 -5.95 15.74 -3.63
CA ARG A 101 -6.61 16.22 -2.41
C ARG A 101 -8.11 16.02 -2.50
#